data_AF-A0A5P8P332-F1
#
_entry.id   AF-A0A5P8P332-F1
#
_cell.length_a   1.000
_cell.length_b   1.000
_cell.length_c   1.000
_cell.angle_alpha   90.00
_cell.angle_beta   90.00
_cell.angle_gamma   90.00
#
_symmetry.space_group_name_H-M   'P 1'
#
loop_
_entity.id
_entity.type
_entity.pdbx_description
1 polymer ?
#
loop_
_entity_poly.entity_id
_entity_poly.type
_entity_poly.pdbx_seq_one_letter_code
_entity_poly.pdbx_strand_id
1 'polypeptide(L)'
;MHRRVNMKDLTNLFDDLKLLYYEYDIYQNKFIKDTQYDKDTVYNDFIKLTHELSKNGIEFFIDENSDVVISKKTGILRRIGQQVENLKYRVRNSDKNIFILNDQSVKYAKNIPLIKTTTLKSKLSLDIYDAIIFTSKNGVKHLNSMTNKWKNISTYAISTQTAKEVKKLGGKLTFVGKEKHGDEFALELVEQLSGKKKIAYIGAKDIVSNIKEILKKYNINCDHLPVYETKCVEYKKKIDLPDDSIIIFSSPSTVKCFFKNVQWKDTFKAISIGNTTKKSFPQNIIPIVSNNTTLQSCVQKAINIYSV
;
A
#
# COMPACT_ATOMS: atom_id res chain seq x y z
N MET A 1 -5.83 -10.80 -38.24
CA MET A 1 -4.67 -11.36 -37.52
C MET A 1 -4.53 -10.62 -36.19
N HIS A 2 -5.27 -11.04 -35.16
CA HIS A 2 -5.26 -10.33 -33.86
C HIS A 2 -4.21 -10.93 -32.95
N ARG A 3 -3.16 -10.15 -32.65
CA ARG A 3 -2.18 -10.47 -31.62
C ARG A 3 -2.93 -10.77 -30.33
N ARG A 4 -2.72 -11.96 -29.75
CA ARG A 4 -3.03 -12.20 -28.34
C ARG A 4 -2.19 -11.17 -27.56
N VAL A 5 -2.83 -10.15 -26.98
CA VAL A 5 -2.16 -9.26 -26.04
C VAL A 5 -1.64 -10.16 -24.91
N ASN A 6 -0.32 -10.22 -24.74
CA ASN A 6 0.29 -11.07 -23.75
C ASN A 6 -0.02 -10.50 -22.36
N MET A 7 -0.27 -11.36 -21.37
CA MET A 7 -0.57 -10.92 -20.01
C MET A 7 0.58 -10.11 -19.40
N LYS A 8 1.82 -10.39 -19.81
CA LYS A 8 3.01 -9.59 -19.47
C LYS A 8 2.98 -8.17 -20.07
N ASP A 9 2.36 -7.99 -21.24
CA ASP A 9 2.24 -6.67 -21.88
C ASP A 9 1.23 -5.79 -21.13
N LEU A 10 0.19 -6.39 -20.56
CA LEU A 10 -0.80 -5.69 -19.75
C LEU A 10 -0.22 -5.19 -18.43
N THR A 11 0.61 -5.99 -17.73
CA THR A 11 1.24 -5.55 -16.48
C THR A 11 2.12 -4.32 -16.69
N ASN A 12 2.96 -4.33 -17.73
CA ASN A 12 3.79 -3.18 -18.08
C ASN A 12 2.96 -1.95 -18.46
N LEU A 13 1.89 -2.14 -19.24
CA LEU A 13 0.97 -1.06 -19.61
C LEU A 13 0.37 -0.36 -18.38
N PHE A 14 0.09 -1.12 -17.32
CA PHE A 14 -0.58 -0.60 -16.14
C PHE A 14 0.38 0.05 -15.14
N ASP A 15 1.61 -0.45 -15.05
CA ASP A 15 2.67 0.18 -14.25
C ASP A 15 2.97 1.60 -14.77
N ASP A 16 2.92 1.81 -16.09
CA ASP A 16 3.13 3.11 -16.72
C ASP A 16 2.03 4.14 -16.44
N LEU A 17 0.78 3.70 -16.24
CA LEU A 17 -0.36 4.59 -15.98
C LEU A 17 -0.27 5.28 -14.62
N LYS A 18 0.55 4.77 -13.69
CA LYS A 18 0.70 5.28 -12.32
C LYS A 18 -0.64 5.55 -11.65
N LEU A 19 -1.60 4.63 -11.84
CA LEU A 19 -2.93 4.74 -11.26
C LEU A 19 -2.81 4.80 -9.74
N LEU A 20 -3.37 5.85 -9.16
CA LEU A 20 -3.43 6.00 -7.72
C LEU A 20 -4.59 5.18 -7.17
N TYR A 21 -5.77 5.28 -7.77
CA TYR A 21 -7.04 4.82 -7.19
C TYR A 21 -7.59 3.49 -7.73
N TYR A 22 -6.85 2.82 -8.61
CA TYR A 22 -7.20 1.51 -9.15
C TYR A 22 -6.04 0.53 -8.96
N GLU A 23 -6.34 -0.69 -8.50
CA GLU A 23 -5.37 -1.78 -8.39
C GLU A 23 -5.83 -2.98 -9.21
N TYR A 24 -4.92 -3.56 -10.00
CA TYR A 24 -5.24 -4.69 -10.86
C TYR A 24 -5.31 -6.00 -10.06
N ASP A 25 -6.47 -6.63 -10.05
CA ASP A 25 -6.68 -7.99 -9.57
C ASP A 25 -6.47 -8.99 -10.71
N ILE A 26 -5.28 -9.60 -10.72
CA ILE A 26 -4.90 -10.60 -11.72
C ILE A 26 -5.80 -11.85 -11.71
N TYR A 27 -6.45 -12.16 -10.59
CA TYR A 27 -7.25 -13.38 -10.42
C TYR A 27 -8.68 -13.19 -10.90
N GLN A 28 -9.19 -11.96 -10.81
CA GLN A 28 -10.50 -11.58 -11.35
C GLN A 28 -10.40 -10.88 -12.71
N ASN A 29 -9.18 -10.63 -13.20
CA ASN A 29 -8.91 -9.92 -14.45
C ASN A 29 -9.62 -8.55 -14.51
N LYS A 30 -9.55 -7.79 -13.40
CA LYS A 30 -10.23 -6.49 -13.25
C LYS A 30 -9.43 -5.49 -12.44
N PHE A 31 -9.67 -4.20 -12.65
CA PHE A 31 -9.19 -3.14 -11.79
C PHE A 31 -10.20 -2.84 -10.69
N ILE A 32 -9.76 -3.03 -9.45
CA ILE A 32 -10.56 -2.74 -8.27
C ILE A 32 -10.39 -1.27 -7.91
N LYS A 33 -11.52 -0.58 -7.77
CA LYS A 33 -11.56 0.81 -7.32
C LYS A 33 -11.26 0.90 -5.82
N ASP A 34 -10.42 1.86 -5.43
CA ASP A 34 -10.19 2.20 -4.02
C ASP A 34 -11.43 2.86 -3.41
N THR A 35 -12.15 2.14 -2.56
CA THR A 35 -13.42 2.59 -1.97
C THR A 35 -13.26 3.62 -0.85
N GLN A 36 -12.02 3.96 -0.46
CA GLN A 36 -11.76 4.95 0.60
C GLN A 36 -11.91 6.40 0.10
N TYR A 37 -12.06 6.60 -1.21
CA TYR A 37 -12.13 7.91 -1.86
C TYR A 37 -13.44 8.07 -2.62
N ASP A 38 -13.95 9.29 -2.68
CA ASP A 38 -15.16 9.64 -3.43
C ASP A 38 -14.96 9.51 -4.94
N LYS A 39 -16.06 9.52 -5.69
CA LYS A 39 -16.04 9.32 -7.14
C LYS A 39 -15.24 10.40 -7.88
N ASP A 40 -15.31 11.65 -7.44
CA ASP A 40 -14.67 12.77 -8.14
C ASP A 40 -13.15 12.67 -8.02
N THR A 41 -12.66 12.28 -6.83
CA THR A 41 -11.24 12.01 -6.59
C THR A 41 -10.71 10.90 -7.51
N VAL A 42 -11.50 9.85 -7.73
CA VAL A 42 -11.10 8.66 -8.50
C VAL A 42 -11.28 8.85 -10.01
N TYR A 43 -12.12 9.79 -10.44
CA TYR A 43 -12.55 9.97 -11.82
C TYR A 43 -11.38 10.18 -12.80
N ASN A 44 -10.36 10.94 -12.41
CA ASN A 44 -9.20 11.19 -13.28
C ASN A 44 -8.45 9.90 -13.63
N ASP A 45 -8.26 9.01 -12.67
CA ASP A 45 -7.61 7.73 -12.91
C ASP A 45 -8.51 6.78 -13.71
N PHE A 46 -9.82 6.84 -13.49
CA PHE A 46 -10.79 6.12 -14.29
C PHE A 46 -10.70 6.50 -15.78
N ILE A 47 -10.65 7.80 -16.08
CA ILE A 47 -10.52 8.29 -17.46
C ILE A 47 -9.18 7.85 -18.07
N LYS A 48 -8.06 8.00 -17.35
CA LYS A 48 -6.75 7.52 -17.82
C LYS A 48 -6.76 6.03 -18.14
N LEU A 49 -7.26 5.22 -17.21
CA LEU A 49 -7.33 3.77 -17.35
C LEU A 49 -8.18 3.37 -18.56
N THR A 50 -9.41 3.88 -18.64
CA THR A 50 -10.34 3.53 -19.73
C THR A 50 -9.87 4.03 -21.09
N HIS A 51 -9.21 5.19 -21.14
CA HIS A 51 -8.56 5.70 -22.35
C HIS A 51 -7.44 4.76 -22.83
N GLU A 52 -6.54 4.35 -21.94
CA GLU A 52 -5.40 3.50 -22.33
C GLU A 52 -5.85 2.10 -22.73
N LEU A 53 -6.86 1.53 -22.05
CA LEU A 53 -7.48 0.27 -22.46
C LEU A 53 -8.06 0.38 -23.88
N SER A 54 -8.83 1.45 -24.16
CA SER A 54 -9.44 1.67 -25.47
C SER A 54 -8.39 1.86 -26.57
N LYS A 55 -7.35 2.67 -26.30
CA LYS A 55 -6.24 2.95 -27.22
C LYS A 55 -5.47 1.68 -27.62
N ASN A 56 -5.35 0.72 -26.71
CA ASN A 56 -4.69 -0.56 -26.96
C ASN A 56 -5.65 -1.65 -27.47
N GLY A 57 -6.90 -1.31 -27.77
CA GLY A 57 -7.91 -2.27 -28.27
C GLY A 57 -8.29 -3.33 -27.23
N ILE A 58 -8.13 -3.04 -25.94
CA ILE A 58 -8.49 -3.94 -24.84
C ILE A 58 -9.94 -3.68 -24.50
N GLU A 59 -10.80 -4.67 -24.75
CA GLU A 59 -12.21 -4.57 -24.37
C GLU A 59 -12.40 -4.66 -22.86
N PHE A 60 -13.26 -3.79 -22.33
CA PHE A 60 -13.62 -3.74 -20.92
C PHE A 60 -15.09 -3.35 -20.72
N PHE A 61 -15.60 -3.57 -19.51
CA PHE A 61 -16.87 -3.00 -19.06
C PHE A 61 -16.78 -2.60 -17.58
N ILE A 62 -17.73 -1.80 -17.12
CA ILE A 62 -17.82 -1.36 -15.74
C ILE A 62 -18.84 -2.21 -15.00
N ASP A 63 -18.45 -2.80 -13.88
CA ASP A 63 -19.35 -3.60 -13.04
C ASP A 63 -20.15 -2.72 -12.06
N GLU A 64 -21.06 -3.33 -11.30
CA GLU A 64 -21.88 -2.65 -10.29
C GLU A 64 -21.09 -1.96 -9.17
N ASN A 65 -19.82 -2.35 -8.95
CA ASN A 65 -18.94 -1.75 -7.95
C ASN A 65 -18.13 -0.57 -8.53
N SER A 66 -18.32 -0.26 -9.81
CA SER A 66 -17.46 0.64 -10.60
C SER A 66 -16.02 0.14 -10.79
N ASP A 67 -15.83 -1.18 -10.73
CA ASP A 67 -14.56 -1.81 -11.12
C ASP A 67 -14.49 -1.93 -12.64
N VAL A 68 -13.27 -1.85 -13.21
CA VAL A 68 -13.05 -1.99 -14.65
C VAL A 68 -12.69 -3.44 -14.96
N VAL A 69 -13.61 -4.20 -15.56
CA VAL A 69 -13.43 -5.62 -15.86
C VAL A 69 -12.91 -5.78 -17.29
N ILE A 70 -11.77 -6.45 -17.46
CA ILE A 70 -11.19 -6.72 -18.78
C ILE A 70 -11.86 -7.96 -19.37
N SER A 71 -12.50 -7.82 -20.54
CA SER A 71 -13.29 -8.89 -21.14
C SER A 71 -13.58 -8.65 -22.62
N LYS A 72 -13.29 -9.65 -23.46
CA LYS A 72 -13.58 -9.68 -24.92
C LYS A 72 -15.06 -9.82 -25.31
N LYS A 73 -15.99 -9.82 -24.35
CA LYS A 73 -17.43 -9.84 -24.66
C LYS A 73 -18.15 -8.94 -23.66
N THR A 74 -18.96 -8.01 -24.17
CA THR A 74 -19.64 -6.97 -23.38
C THR A 74 -21.15 -7.17 -23.25
N GLY A 75 -21.69 -8.32 -23.70
CA GLY A 75 -23.12 -8.61 -23.72
C GLY A 75 -23.78 -8.78 -22.34
N ILE A 76 -25.10 -8.54 -22.29
CA ILE A 76 -25.94 -8.54 -21.07
C ILE A 76 -25.82 -9.86 -20.28
N LEU A 77 -25.90 -11.01 -20.96
CA LEU A 77 -25.75 -12.34 -20.34
C LEU A 77 -24.42 -12.50 -19.60
N ARG A 78 -23.34 -11.92 -20.13
CA ARG A 78 -22.02 -11.98 -19.48
C ARG A 78 -21.93 -11.03 -18.29
N ARG A 79 -22.60 -9.87 -18.34
CA ARG A 79 -22.71 -8.97 -17.17
C ARG A 79 -23.45 -9.66 -16.01
N ILE A 80 -24.55 -10.35 -16.31
CA ILE A 80 -25.30 -11.13 -15.33
C ILE A 80 -24.45 -12.30 -14.80
N GLY A 81 -23.76 -13.02 -15.69
CA GLY A 81 -22.80 -14.06 -15.30
C GLY A 81 -21.72 -13.52 -14.35
N GLN A 82 -21.15 -12.35 -14.65
CA GLN A 82 -20.16 -11.69 -13.80
C GLN A 82 -20.74 -11.30 -12.43
N GLN A 83 -21.98 -10.82 -12.37
CA GLN A 83 -22.64 -10.52 -11.10
C GLN A 83 -22.79 -11.77 -10.23
N VAL A 84 -23.17 -12.90 -10.84
CA VAL A 84 -23.27 -14.19 -10.15
C VAL A 84 -21.88 -14.66 -9.69
N GLU A 85 -20.85 -14.54 -10.53
CA GLU A 85 -19.47 -14.87 -10.16
C GLU A 85 -18.94 -13.97 -9.03
N ASN A 86 -19.20 -12.66 -9.09
CA ASN A 86 -18.87 -11.70 -8.04
C ASN A 86 -19.56 -12.08 -6.73
N LEU A 87 -20.84 -12.47 -6.78
CA LEU A 87 -21.59 -12.90 -5.61
C LEU A 87 -21.05 -14.21 -5.02
N LYS A 88 -20.81 -15.23 -5.87
CA LYS A 88 -20.17 -16.49 -5.46
C LYS A 88 -18.80 -16.24 -4.85
N TYR A 89 -17.99 -15.36 -5.45
CA TYR A 89 -16.69 -14.96 -4.92
C TYR A 89 -16.83 -14.27 -3.56
N ARG A 90 -17.83 -13.39 -3.38
CA ARG A 90 -18.08 -12.74 -2.09
C ARG A 90 -18.43 -13.75 -1.01
N VAL A 91 -19.40 -14.62 -1.27
CA VAL A 91 -19.87 -15.63 -0.31
C VAL A 91 -18.74 -16.60 0.03
N ARG A 92 -17.99 -17.09 -0.97
CA ARG A 92 -16.88 -18.03 -0.75
C ARG A 92 -15.76 -17.44 0.11
N ASN A 93 -15.58 -16.12 0.09
CA ASN A 93 -14.42 -15.48 0.71
C ASN A 93 -14.75 -14.68 1.98
N SER A 94 -16.02 -14.43 2.30
CA SER A 94 -16.41 -13.64 3.48
C SER A 94 -16.03 -14.30 4.81
N ASP A 95 -16.10 -15.63 4.86
CA ASP A 95 -15.98 -16.37 6.11
C ASP A 95 -14.55 -16.83 6.38
N LYS A 96 -13.65 -16.65 5.40
CA LYS A 96 -12.24 -17.03 5.49
C LYS A 96 -11.54 -16.32 6.66
N ASN A 97 -10.66 -17.05 7.32
CA ASN A 97 -9.86 -16.55 8.42
C ASN A 97 -8.60 -15.87 7.88
N ILE A 98 -8.79 -14.70 7.25
CA ILE A 98 -7.72 -13.84 6.76
C ILE A 98 -7.62 -12.64 7.70
N PHE A 99 -6.45 -12.44 8.31
CA PHE A 99 -6.24 -11.42 9.34
C PHE A 99 -5.20 -10.39 8.93
N ILE A 100 -5.51 -9.11 9.15
CA ILE A 100 -4.58 -7.98 9.00
C ILE A 100 -4.27 -7.40 10.38
N LEU A 101 -2.99 -7.14 10.65
CA LEU A 101 -2.50 -6.81 11.99
C LEU A 101 -2.51 -5.30 12.34
N ASN A 102 -3.26 -4.50 11.57
CA ASN A 102 -3.41 -3.06 11.74
C ASN A 102 -4.90 -2.65 11.62
N ASP A 103 -5.18 -1.35 11.67
CA ASP A 103 -6.53 -0.76 11.64
C ASP A 103 -7.09 -0.53 10.22
N GLN A 104 -6.33 -0.87 9.18
CA GLN A 104 -6.75 -0.64 7.80
C GLN A 104 -7.73 -1.72 7.34
N SER A 105 -8.95 -1.30 6.99
CA SER A 105 -9.94 -2.20 6.42
C SER A 105 -9.57 -2.57 4.98
N VAL A 106 -9.59 -3.86 4.70
CA VAL A 106 -9.43 -4.45 3.36
C VAL A 106 -10.49 -5.52 3.20
N LYS A 107 -11.18 -5.52 2.07
CA LYS A 107 -12.28 -6.46 1.79
C LYS A 107 -11.80 -7.91 1.99
N TYR A 108 -12.62 -8.75 2.62
CA TYR A 108 -12.34 -10.16 2.94
C TYR A 108 -11.30 -10.43 4.04
N ALA A 109 -10.77 -9.39 4.69
CA ALA A 109 -9.88 -9.55 5.84
C ALA A 109 -10.50 -8.99 7.12
N LYS A 110 -10.19 -9.65 8.23
CA LYS A 110 -10.57 -9.26 9.60
C LYS A 110 -9.39 -8.51 10.24
N ASN A 111 -9.65 -7.42 10.94
CA ASN A 111 -8.61 -6.61 11.58
C ASN A 111 -8.30 -7.09 13.00
N ILE A 112 -7.01 -7.24 13.32
CA ILE A 112 -6.49 -7.46 14.68
C ILE A 112 -5.39 -6.42 14.90
N PRO A 113 -5.72 -5.20 15.34
CA PRO A 113 -4.74 -4.12 15.42
C PRO A 113 -3.70 -4.40 16.52
N LEU A 114 -2.52 -4.90 16.14
CA LEU A 114 -1.43 -5.20 17.08
C LEU A 114 -0.42 -4.07 17.21
N ILE A 115 -0.51 -3.06 16.35
CA ILE A 115 0.32 -1.88 16.36
C ILE A 115 -0.54 -0.63 16.43
N LYS A 116 -0.02 0.39 17.10
CA LYS A 116 -0.54 1.76 17.06
C LYS A 116 0.60 2.74 16.90
N THR A 117 0.33 3.87 16.26
CA THR A 117 1.29 4.96 16.16
C THR A 117 0.93 6.05 17.16
N THR A 118 1.94 6.58 17.85
CA THR A 118 1.78 7.68 18.81
C THR A 118 2.63 8.86 18.38
N THR A 119 2.05 10.06 18.36
CA THR A 119 2.76 11.30 18.04
C THR A 119 3.87 11.56 19.06
N LEU A 120 5.06 11.90 18.59
CA LEU A 120 6.15 12.35 19.45
C LEU A 120 5.96 13.84 19.77
N LYS A 121 6.07 14.20 21.04
CA LYS A 121 6.02 15.60 21.47
C LYS A 121 7.37 16.25 21.19
N SER A 122 7.48 16.95 20.05
CA SER A 122 8.64 17.77 19.73
C SER A 122 8.23 19.11 19.12
N LYS A 123 8.94 20.19 19.45
CA LYS A 123 8.85 21.44 18.71
C LYS A 123 9.60 21.26 17.40
N LEU A 124 8.87 21.27 16.28
CA LEU A 124 9.45 21.15 14.94
C LEU A 124 9.44 22.53 14.28
N SER A 125 10.63 23.02 13.90
CA SER A 125 10.73 24.14 12.97
C SER A 125 10.91 23.58 11.57
N LEU A 126 10.00 23.94 10.65
CA LEU A 126 10.03 23.51 9.26
C LEU A 126 10.51 24.62 8.31
N ASP A 127 10.64 25.85 8.82
CA ASP A 127 10.83 27.07 8.01
C ASP A 127 12.19 27.09 7.28
N ILE A 128 13.13 26.22 7.68
CA ILE A 128 14.48 26.11 7.13
C ILE A 128 14.64 25.04 6.03
N TYR A 129 13.57 24.30 5.71
CA TYR A 129 13.63 23.17 4.78
C TYR A 129 13.00 23.52 3.44
N ASP A 130 13.72 23.19 2.36
CA ASP A 130 13.25 23.42 0.98
C ASP A 130 12.29 22.33 0.50
N ALA A 131 12.35 21.16 1.15
CA ALA A 131 11.57 19.99 0.81
C ALA A 131 11.36 19.06 2.00
N ILE A 132 10.26 18.30 1.95
CA ILE A 132 9.90 17.26 2.90
C ILE A 132 9.83 15.92 2.17
N ILE A 133 10.41 14.88 2.77
CA ILE A 133 10.28 13.50 2.34
C ILE A 133 9.36 12.75 3.32
N PHE A 134 8.38 12.02 2.81
CA PHE A 134 7.59 11.06 3.56
C PHE A 134 7.73 9.65 2.98
N THR A 135 8.06 8.70 3.85
CA THR A 135 8.11 7.26 3.52
C THR A 135 6.90 6.49 4.04
N SER A 136 5.92 7.18 4.64
CA SER A 136 4.71 6.58 5.18
C SER A 136 3.61 7.61 5.34
N LYS A 137 2.37 7.21 5.06
CA LYS A 137 1.16 8.02 5.35
C LYS A 137 1.05 8.40 6.83
N ASN A 138 1.59 7.60 7.74
CA ASN A 138 1.57 7.92 9.17
C ASN A 138 2.46 9.13 9.47
N GLY A 139 3.60 9.28 8.78
CA GLY A 139 4.43 10.49 8.89
C GLY A 139 3.63 11.75 8.52
N VAL A 140 2.85 11.69 7.43
CA VAL A 140 1.97 12.78 7.00
C VAL A 140 0.93 13.11 8.05
N LYS A 141 0.19 12.11 8.54
CA LYS A 141 -0.87 12.28 9.55
C LYS A 141 -0.34 12.88 10.84
N HIS A 142 0.76 12.33 11.36
CA HIS A 142 1.34 12.80 12.62
C HIS A 142 1.93 14.20 12.48
N LEU A 143 2.65 14.51 11.39
CA LEU A 143 3.12 15.88 11.16
C LEU A 143 1.96 16.86 11.05
N ASN A 144 0.89 16.51 10.33
CA ASN A 144 -0.29 17.34 10.18
C ASN A 144 -1.02 17.59 11.52
N SER A 145 -1.01 16.61 12.43
CA SER A 145 -1.55 16.81 13.79
C SER A 145 -0.71 17.77 14.64
N MET A 146 0.56 17.96 14.29
CA MET A 146 1.49 18.85 15.00
C MET A 146 1.51 20.26 14.42
N THR A 147 1.39 20.41 13.09
CA THR A 147 1.45 21.72 12.42
C THR A 147 0.86 21.64 11.01
N ASN A 148 0.36 22.77 10.49
CA ASN A 148 -0.06 22.90 9.09
C ASN A 148 1.03 23.54 8.19
N LYS A 149 2.15 24.00 8.76
CA LYS A 149 3.21 24.70 8.00
C LYS A 149 3.79 23.88 6.85
N TRP A 150 3.83 22.55 7.02
CA TRP A 150 4.36 21.63 6.01
C TRP A 150 3.60 21.66 4.68
N LYS A 151 2.33 22.09 4.68
CA LYS A 151 1.47 22.03 3.48
C LYS A 151 1.99 22.88 2.32
N ASN A 152 2.73 23.95 2.63
CA ASN A 152 3.31 24.84 1.62
C ASN A 152 4.70 24.40 1.15
N ILE A 153 5.30 23.39 1.78
CA ILE A 153 6.64 22.90 1.47
C ILE A 153 6.56 21.81 0.40
N SER A 154 7.51 21.82 -0.54
CA SER A 154 7.58 20.81 -1.61
C SER A 154 7.69 19.41 -1.01
N THR A 155 6.73 18.54 -1.29
CA THR A 155 6.60 17.24 -0.61
C THR A 155 6.84 16.07 -1.56
N TYR A 156 7.69 15.14 -1.15
CA TYR A 156 8.10 13.96 -1.89
C TYR A 156 7.63 12.72 -1.13
N ALA A 157 6.80 11.90 -1.76
CA ALA A 157 6.18 10.74 -1.13
C ALA A 157 6.72 9.44 -1.76
N ILE A 158 7.13 8.47 -0.94
CA ILE A 158 7.68 7.18 -1.43
C ILE A 158 6.70 6.39 -2.30
N SER A 159 5.40 6.56 -2.07
CA SER A 159 4.38 5.73 -2.69
C SER A 159 3.11 6.50 -2.93
N THR A 160 2.33 6.00 -3.90
CA THR A 160 0.94 6.39 -4.17
C THR A 160 0.12 6.56 -2.90
N GLN A 161 0.18 5.63 -1.95
CA GLN A 161 -0.65 5.70 -0.74
C GLN A 161 -0.24 6.88 0.16
N THR A 162 1.05 7.17 0.24
CA THR A 162 1.56 8.32 0.99
C THR A 162 1.20 9.62 0.27
N ALA A 163 1.32 9.65 -1.06
CA ALA A 163 0.95 10.79 -1.90
C ALA A 163 -0.54 11.14 -1.80
N LYS A 164 -1.42 10.14 -1.78
CA LYS A 164 -2.85 10.34 -1.55
C LYS A 164 -3.13 10.99 -0.20
N GLU A 165 -2.44 10.58 0.87
CA GLU A 165 -2.58 11.19 2.19
C GLU A 165 -2.09 12.65 2.20
N VAL A 166 -0.97 12.94 1.52
CA VAL A 166 -0.47 14.31 1.32
C VAL A 166 -1.53 15.18 0.65
N LYS A 167 -2.09 14.73 -0.48
CA LYS A 167 -3.13 15.47 -1.21
C LYS A 167 -4.40 15.64 -0.37
N LYS A 168 -4.86 14.57 0.28
CA LYS A 168 -6.04 14.58 1.16
C LYS A 168 -5.94 15.64 2.26
N LEU A 169 -4.75 15.85 2.82
CA LEU A 169 -4.51 16.82 3.88
C LEU A 169 -4.14 18.22 3.35
N GLY A 170 -4.17 18.44 2.03
CA GLY A 170 -3.91 19.73 1.39
C GLY A 170 -2.44 20.08 1.22
N GLY A 171 -1.55 19.09 1.21
CA GLY A 171 -0.11 19.30 1.03
C GLY A 171 0.32 19.47 -0.43
N LYS A 172 1.39 20.25 -0.64
CA LYS A 172 2.03 20.46 -1.95
C LYS A 172 2.88 19.24 -2.35
N LEU A 173 2.22 18.21 -2.89
CA LEU A 173 2.88 17.05 -3.49
C LEU A 173 3.66 17.46 -4.75
N THR A 174 4.97 17.23 -4.76
CA THR A 174 5.91 17.50 -5.85
C THR A 174 6.30 16.23 -6.59
N PHE A 175 6.50 15.12 -5.88
CA PHE A 175 6.98 13.87 -6.47
C PHE A 175 6.36 12.66 -5.76
N VAL A 176 6.15 11.59 -6.53
CA VAL A 176 5.75 10.28 -6.04
C VAL A 176 6.77 9.26 -6.53
N GLY A 177 7.39 8.56 -5.59
CA GLY A 177 8.34 7.49 -5.88
C GLY A 177 7.69 6.36 -6.67
N LYS A 178 8.47 5.74 -7.55
CA LYS A 178 8.09 4.53 -8.27
C LYS A 178 8.33 3.31 -7.38
N GLU A 179 9.47 3.31 -6.70
CA GLU A 179 9.89 2.25 -5.80
C GLU A 179 9.26 2.39 -4.41
N LYS A 180 8.85 1.26 -3.84
CA LYS A 180 8.18 1.20 -2.53
C LYS A 180 9.16 0.86 -1.39
N HIS A 181 10.46 0.88 -1.69
CA HIS A 181 11.56 0.60 -0.77
C HIS A 181 12.40 1.86 -0.55
N GLY A 182 12.82 2.09 0.70
CA GLY A 182 13.35 3.39 1.12
C GLY A 182 14.72 3.72 0.53
N ASP A 183 15.53 2.72 0.19
CA ASP A 183 16.89 2.91 -0.33
C ASP A 183 16.85 3.25 -1.82
N GLU A 184 16.03 2.54 -2.59
CA GLU A 184 15.77 2.79 -4.00
C GLU A 184 15.05 4.14 -4.19
N PHE A 185 14.08 4.46 -3.34
CA PHE A 185 13.45 5.77 -3.32
C PHE A 185 14.46 6.89 -3.05
N ALA A 186 15.47 6.67 -2.19
CA ALA A 186 16.53 7.64 -1.95
C ALA A 186 17.32 7.96 -3.23
N LEU A 187 17.54 6.96 -4.10
CA LEU A 187 18.22 7.12 -5.38
C LEU A 187 17.36 7.90 -6.37
N GLU A 188 16.04 7.64 -6.44
CA GLU A 188 15.12 8.43 -7.26
C GLU A 188 15.14 9.92 -6.87
N LEU A 189 15.25 10.19 -5.58
CA LEU A 189 15.22 11.56 -5.04
C LEU A 189 16.46 12.39 -5.43
N VAL A 190 17.58 11.77 -5.82
CA VAL A 190 18.82 12.49 -6.12
C VAL A 190 18.60 13.54 -7.20
N GLU A 191 17.97 13.16 -8.31
CA GLU A 191 17.65 14.09 -9.40
C GLU A 191 16.53 15.06 -8.99
N GLN A 192 15.51 14.55 -8.31
CA GLN A 192 14.29 15.29 -8.00
C GLN A 192 14.49 16.37 -6.91
N LEU A 193 15.57 16.26 -6.13
CA LEU A 193 15.99 17.22 -5.11
C LEU A 193 17.14 18.11 -5.58
N SER A 194 17.51 18.06 -6.87
CA SER A 194 18.55 18.94 -7.42
C SER A 194 18.22 20.41 -7.16
N GLY A 195 19.23 21.16 -6.70
CA GLY A 195 19.10 22.57 -6.32
C GLY A 195 18.45 22.83 -4.95
N LYS A 196 17.98 21.80 -4.23
CA LYS A 196 17.49 21.92 -2.84
C LYS A 196 18.67 21.78 -1.88
N LYS A 197 18.76 22.66 -0.88
CA LYS A 197 19.90 22.71 0.04
C LYS A 197 19.66 21.93 1.32
N LYS A 198 18.42 21.96 1.85
CA LYS A 198 18.10 21.33 3.13
C LYS A 198 16.76 20.59 3.10
N ILE A 199 16.80 19.30 3.42
CA ILE A 199 15.66 18.38 3.29
C ILE A 199 15.28 17.83 4.66
N ALA A 200 13.98 17.82 4.96
CA ALA A 200 13.46 17.15 6.14
C ALA A 200 12.89 15.79 5.76
N TYR A 201 13.49 14.71 6.26
CA TYR A 201 12.88 13.39 6.25
C TYR A 201 11.97 13.25 7.47
N ILE A 202 10.66 13.19 7.22
CA ILE A 202 9.64 13.07 8.27
C ILE A 202 9.18 11.62 8.37
N GLY A 203 9.40 11.00 9.53
CA GLY A 203 9.23 9.56 9.66
C GLY A 203 8.94 9.05 11.07
N ALA A 204 8.99 7.73 11.19
CA ALA A 204 8.98 7.04 12.48
C ALA A 204 10.29 7.31 13.21
N LYS A 205 10.27 7.22 14.55
CA LYS A 205 11.47 7.24 15.39
C LYS A 205 12.54 6.26 14.90
N ASP A 206 12.12 5.04 14.61
CA ASP A 206 12.98 3.97 14.12
C ASP A 206 12.93 3.94 12.59
N ILE A 207 14.08 4.15 11.94
CA ILE A 207 14.22 4.07 10.48
C ILE A 207 14.82 2.72 10.12
N VAL A 208 14.27 2.07 9.08
CA VAL A 208 14.80 0.80 8.56
C VAL A 208 15.67 0.99 7.30
N SER A 209 15.44 2.06 6.54
CA SER A 209 16.17 2.41 5.31
C SER A 209 17.40 3.26 5.56
N ASN A 210 18.35 3.23 4.63
CA ASN A 210 19.57 4.06 4.62
C ASN A 210 19.37 5.39 3.86
N ILE A 211 18.14 5.92 3.84
CA ILE A 211 17.76 7.07 3.01
C ILE A 211 18.66 8.28 3.24
N LYS A 212 19.05 8.54 4.49
CA LYS A 212 19.94 9.66 4.84
C LYS A 212 21.35 9.45 4.32
N GLU A 213 21.88 8.25 4.54
CA GLU A 213 23.23 7.88 4.15
C GLU A 213 23.38 7.91 2.63
N ILE A 214 22.36 7.45 1.90
CA ILE A 214 22.32 7.49 0.44
C ILE A 214 22.27 8.94 -0.04
N LEU A 215 21.34 9.77 0.44
CA LEU A 215 21.25 11.17 0.04
C LEU A 215 22.52 11.97 0.36
N LYS A 216 23.16 11.68 1.50
CA LYS A 216 24.43 12.30 1.90
C LYS A 216 25.56 11.99 0.90
N LYS A 217 25.62 10.78 0.33
CA LYS A 217 26.61 10.42 -0.70
C LYS A 217 26.49 11.27 -1.98
N TYR A 218 25.31 11.83 -2.23
CA TYR A 218 25.04 12.74 -3.33
C TYR A 218 25.02 14.22 -2.90
N ASN A 219 25.65 14.55 -1.77
CA ASN A 219 25.74 15.92 -1.22
C ASN A 219 24.37 16.57 -0.90
N ILE A 220 23.32 15.78 -0.68
CA ILE A 220 22.02 16.27 -0.26
C ILE A 220 21.94 16.22 1.26
N ASN A 221 21.81 17.39 1.90
CA ASN A 221 21.68 17.48 3.34
C ASN A 221 20.25 17.10 3.78
N CYS A 222 20.13 15.97 4.50
CA CYS A 222 18.85 15.43 4.94
C CYS A 222 18.83 15.21 6.46
N ASP A 223 18.01 16.01 7.15
CA ASP A 223 17.74 15.86 8.58
C ASP A 223 16.55 14.91 8.78
N HIS A 224 16.70 13.92 9.66
CA HIS A 224 15.54 13.11 10.07
C HIS A 224 14.84 13.75 11.25
N LEU A 225 13.54 14.04 11.06
CA LEU A 225 12.66 14.56 12.08
C LEU A 225 11.62 13.48 12.41
N PRO A 226 11.82 12.72 13.51
CA PRO A 226 10.86 11.72 13.92
C PRO A 226 9.62 12.39 14.50
N VAL A 227 8.44 12.03 13.99
CA VAL A 227 7.15 12.62 14.41
C VAL A 227 6.21 11.62 15.06
N TYR A 228 6.52 10.33 14.93
CA TYR A 228 5.76 9.28 15.58
C TYR A 228 6.64 8.10 15.96
N GLU A 229 6.15 7.27 16.86
CA GLU A 229 6.71 5.96 17.14
C GLU A 229 5.62 4.89 17.01
N THR A 230 6.02 3.68 16.60
CA THR A 230 5.12 2.53 16.54
C THR A 230 5.24 1.72 17.83
N LYS A 231 4.12 1.55 18.53
CA LYS A 231 4.03 0.73 19.75
C LYS A 231 3.21 -0.51 19.48
N CYS A 232 3.57 -1.60 20.15
CA CYS A 232 2.66 -2.74 20.24
C CYS A 232 1.43 -2.35 21.07
N VAL A 233 0.28 -2.79 20.61
CA VAL A 233 -0.92 -2.85 21.46
C VAL A 233 -0.72 -4.02 22.41
N GLU A 234 -0.93 -3.78 23.70
CA GLU A 234 -0.85 -4.82 24.73
C GLU A 234 -2.25 -5.31 25.05
N TYR A 235 -2.45 -6.62 24.90
CA TYR A 235 -3.70 -7.28 25.26
C TYR A 235 -3.54 -7.99 26.60
N LYS A 236 -4.54 -7.88 27.49
CA LYS A 236 -4.52 -8.50 28.82
C LYS A 236 -4.36 -10.03 28.77
N LYS A 237 -4.88 -10.65 27.70
CA LYS A 237 -4.76 -12.07 27.41
C LYS A 237 -4.18 -12.24 26.00
N LYS A 238 -3.45 -13.33 25.78
CA LYS A 238 -3.05 -13.73 24.44
C LYS A 238 -4.30 -13.89 23.57
N ILE A 239 -4.20 -13.43 22.33
CA ILE A 239 -5.25 -13.56 21.32
C ILE A 239 -5.13 -14.97 20.74
N ASP A 240 -6.21 -15.72 20.83
CA ASP A 240 -6.34 -17.00 20.15
C ASP A 240 -7.01 -16.79 18.79
N LEU A 241 -6.42 -17.39 17.74
CA LEU A 241 -6.93 -17.32 16.38
C LEU A 241 -7.38 -18.70 15.93
N PRO A 242 -8.45 -18.80 15.11
CA PRO A 242 -8.89 -20.08 14.56
C PRO A 242 -7.76 -20.81 13.84
N ASP A 243 -7.79 -22.13 13.82
CA ASP A 243 -6.87 -22.92 13.02
C ASP A 243 -7.01 -22.57 11.52
N ASP A 244 -5.96 -22.86 10.75
CA ASP A 244 -5.85 -22.59 9.31
C ASP A 244 -5.95 -21.09 8.94
N SER A 245 -5.76 -20.21 9.93
CA SER A 245 -5.71 -18.76 9.71
C SER A 245 -4.56 -18.34 8.79
N ILE A 246 -4.85 -17.41 7.88
CA ILE A 246 -3.84 -16.71 7.09
C ILE A 246 -3.63 -15.32 7.67
N ILE A 247 -2.42 -15.04 8.14
CA ILE A 247 -2.08 -13.78 8.80
C ILE A 247 -1.19 -12.92 7.89
N ILE A 248 -1.58 -11.67 7.69
CA ILE A 248 -0.90 -10.70 6.84
C ILE A 248 -0.05 -9.75 7.69
N PHE A 249 1.25 -9.76 7.42
CA PHE A 249 2.26 -8.98 8.12
C PHE A 249 2.76 -7.84 7.22
N SER A 250 2.41 -6.61 7.60
CA SER A 250 2.67 -5.41 6.80
C SER A 250 3.95 -4.67 7.15
N SER A 251 4.65 -5.07 8.22
CA SER A 251 5.93 -4.47 8.63
C SER A 251 6.68 -5.34 9.64
N PRO A 252 7.99 -5.14 9.85
CA PRO A 252 8.74 -5.75 10.95
C PRO A 252 8.05 -5.62 12.31
N SER A 253 7.45 -4.45 12.60
CA SER A 253 6.73 -4.21 13.85
C SER A 253 5.50 -5.13 14.00
N THR A 254 4.78 -5.44 12.92
CA THR A 254 3.65 -6.38 12.99
C THR A 254 4.10 -7.78 13.37
N VAL A 255 5.27 -8.23 12.89
CA VAL A 255 5.86 -9.53 13.26
C VAL A 255 6.19 -9.53 14.75
N LYS A 256 6.95 -8.54 15.21
CA LYS A 256 7.31 -8.38 16.62
C LYS A 256 6.08 -8.36 17.54
N CYS A 257 5.08 -7.55 17.22
CA CYS A 257 3.89 -7.40 18.06
C CYS A 257 2.94 -8.60 17.98
N PHE A 258 2.98 -9.37 16.89
CA PHE A 258 2.28 -10.66 16.79
C PHE A 258 2.80 -11.66 17.80
N PHE A 259 4.09 -11.96 17.82
CA PHE A 259 4.64 -12.94 18.77
C PHE A 259 4.52 -12.50 20.24
N LYS A 260 4.36 -11.19 20.50
CA LYS A 260 4.01 -10.69 21.83
C LYS A 260 2.57 -11.01 22.24
N ASN A 261 1.62 -11.03 21.31
CA ASN A 261 0.19 -11.14 21.62
C ASN A 261 -0.47 -12.45 21.20
N VAL A 262 0.15 -13.22 20.30
CA VAL A 262 -0.41 -14.43 19.70
C VAL A 262 0.63 -15.55 19.80
N GLN A 263 0.18 -16.76 20.08
CA GLN A 263 1.00 -17.97 19.97
C GLN A 263 0.88 -18.52 18.55
N TRP A 264 2.01 -18.80 17.91
CA TRP A 264 2.00 -19.41 16.57
C TRP A 264 1.45 -20.83 16.63
N LYS A 265 0.56 -21.17 15.69
CA LYS A 265 0.07 -22.53 15.47
C LYS A 265 0.60 -23.03 14.13
N ASP A 266 0.94 -24.31 14.03
CA ASP A 266 1.51 -24.89 12.81
C ASP A 266 0.52 -24.89 11.63
N THR A 267 -0.78 -24.78 11.91
CA THR A 267 -1.84 -24.60 10.91
C THR A 267 -1.85 -23.19 10.30
N PHE A 268 -1.19 -22.20 10.92
CA PHE A 268 -1.16 -20.84 10.41
C PHE A 268 -0.30 -20.70 9.15
N LYS A 269 -0.75 -19.83 8.26
CA LYS A 269 0.04 -19.38 7.12
C LYS A 269 0.35 -17.89 7.26
N ALA A 270 1.60 -17.50 7.07
CA ALA A 270 2.01 -16.10 7.07
C ALA A 270 2.16 -15.56 5.65
N ILE A 271 1.58 -14.40 5.40
CA ILE A 271 1.86 -13.59 4.21
C ILE A 271 2.64 -12.35 4.64
N SER A 272 3.81 -12.15 4.05
CA SER A 272 4.63 -10.97 4.24
C SER A 272 4.39 -9.98 3.10
N ILE A 273 4.17 -8.72 3.42
CA ILE A 273 3.98 -7.66 2.40
C ILE A 273 5.22 -7.46 1.51
N GLY A 274 6.41 -7.83 2.00
CA GLY A 274 7.66 -7.62 1.30
C GLY A 274 8.87 -8.20 2.02
N ASN A 275 10.03 -8.20 1.35
CA ASN A 275 11.23 -8.89 1.83
C ASN A 275 11.77 -8.37 3.17
N THR A 276 11.68 -7.06 3.43
CA THR A 276 12.09 -6.49 4.73
C THR A 276 11.30 -7.08 5.89
N THR A 277 9.99 -7.24 5.73
CA THR A 277 9.12 -7.85 6.75
C THR A 277 9.40 -9.34 6.89
N LYS A 278 9.64 -10.06 5.77
CA LYS A 278 10.01 -11.48 5.77
C LYS A 278 11.27 -11.74 6.61
N LYS A 279 12.29 -10.88 6.49
CA LYS A 279 13.54 -10.99 7.26
C LYS A 279 13.35 -10.86 8.78
N SER A 280 12.21 -10.34 9.25
CA SER A 280 11.91 -10.20 10.68
C SER A 280 11.26 -11.43 11.32
N PHE A 281 10.97 -12.47 10.53
CA PHE A 281 10.39 -13.71 11.05
C PHE A 281 11.43 -14.58 11.77
N PRO A 282 11.01 -15.35 12.78
CA PRO A 282 11.80 -16.47 13.29
C PRO A 282 12.21 -17.44 12.18
N GLN A 283 13.38 -18.07 12.29
CA GLN A 283 13.94 -18.95 11.24
C GLN A 283 13.02 -20.13 10.88
N ASN A 284 12.22 -20.61 11.84
CA ASN A 284 11.30 -21.74 11.65
C ASN A 284 9.98 -21.36 10.95
N ILE A 285 9.74 -20.09 10.64
CA ILE A 285 8.51 -19.63 9.98
C ILE A 285 8.89 -18.93 8.67
N ILE A 286 8.53 -19.55 7.54
CA ILE A 286 8.81 -19.02 6.21
C ILE A 286 7.54 -18.39 5.65
N PRO A 287 7.38 -17.07 5.65
CA PRO A 287 6.19 -16.43 5.11
C PRO A 287 6.22 -16.40 3.58
N ILE A 288 5.03 -16.44 3.00
CA ILE A 288 4.80 -16.22 1.57
C ILE A 288 4.87 -14.71 1.30
N VAL A 289 5.75 -14.28 0.39
CA VAL A 289 5.86 -12.84 0.05
C VAL A 289 4.77 -12.46 -0.94
N SER A 290 4.07 -11.34 -0.71
CA SER A 290 3.07 -10.78 -1.63
C SER A 290 3.67 -10.40 -2.98
N ASN A 291 2.82 -10.31 -4.02
CA ASN A 291 3.27 -9.90 -5.35
C ASN A 291 3.57 -8.40 -5.39
N ASN A 292 2.75 -7.61 -4.70
CA ASN A 292 2.93 -6.17 -4.50
C ASN A 292 2.95 -5.83 -3.02
N THR A 293 3.61 -4.71 -2.66
CA THR A 293 3.68 -4.20 -1.29
C THR A 293 2.42 -3.43 -0.85
N THR A 294 1.25 -3.98 -1.15
CA THR A 294 -0.07 -3.46 -0.73
C THR A 294 -0.79 -4.50 0.13
N LEU A 295 -1.64 -4.05 1.07
CA LEU A 295 -2.47 -4.98 1.86
C LEU A 295 -3.49 -5.70 0.97
N GLN A 296 -4.03 -5.02 -0.05
CA GLN A 296 -4.95 -5.60 -1.02
C GLN A 296 -4.33 -6.79 -1.76
N SER A 297 -3.09 -6.64 -2.26
CA SER A 297 -2.35 -7.73 -2.90
C SER A 297 -2.09 -8.90 -1.94
N CYS A 298 -1.80 -8.62 -0.67
CA CYS A 298 -1.65 -9.65 0.36
C CYS A 298 -2.96 -10.44 0.57
N VAL A 299 -4.10 -9.75 0.65
CA VAL A 299 -5.42 -10.40 0.83
C VAL A 299 -5.81 -11.21 -0.40
N GLN A 300 -5.57 -10.70 -1.61
CA GLN A 300 -5.77 -11.47 -2.83
C GLN A 300 -4.93 -12.74 -2.80
N LYS A 301 -3.65 -12.66 -2.43
CA LYS A 301 -2.79 -13.83 -2.28
C LYS A 301 -3.34 -14.83 -1.25
N ALA A 302 -3.86 -14.36 -0.11
CA ALA A 302 -4.52 -15.19 0.88
C ALA A 302 -5.75 -15.93 0.31
N ILE A 303 -6.61 -15.23 -0.42
CA ILE A 303 -7.82 -15.82 -1.02
C ILE A 303 -7.47 -16.97 -1.97
N ASN A 304 -6.39 -16.83 -2.74
CA ASN A 304 -5.96 -17.88 -3.67
C ASN A 304 -5.37 -19.09 -2.96
N ILE A 305 -4.66 -18.90 -1.85
CA ILE A 305 -4.16 -20.01 -1.04
C ILE A 305 -5.31 -20.88 -0.50
N TYR A 306 -6.46 -20.28 -0.20
CA TYR A 306 -7.67 -21.02 0.20
C TYR A 306 -8.42 -21.67 -0.97
N SER A 307 -8.09 -21.33 -2.21
CA SER A 307 -8.80 -21.82 -3.40
C SER A 307 -8.08 -22.99 -4.07
N VAL A 308 -6.94 -23.41 -3.50
CA VAL A 308 -6.13 -24.59 -3.82
C VAL A 308 -6.31 -25.60 -2.70
#